data_AF-A0A672IKA1-F1
#
_entry.id   AF-A0A672IKA1-F1
#
_cell.length_a   1.000
_cell.length_b   1.000
_cell.length_c   1.000
_cell.angle_alpha   90.00
_cell.angle_beta   90.00
_cell.angle_gamma   90.00
#
_symmetry.space_group_name_H-M   'P 1'
#
loop_
_entity.id
_entity.type
_entity.pdbx_description
1 polymer ?
#
loop_
_entity_poly.entity_id
_entity_poly.type
_entity_poly.pdbx_seq_one_letter_code
_entity_poly.pdbx_strand_id
1 'polypeptide(L)'
;DGLSKYVLMKTFLSLNYYEGTVSFLPAEDNMGNPRDKLQCRSGCRVCQHKQSKDKLGEMSEEKEKSAKGTSLALLLEMHGWNEIYGKFIAINSASMSCACPRSPKGLSPSAHLADGTTDLILVRKCSRLDFFRHLLRHTNKAADQFDHSFVEVHRVRKFHFQPTFQELVSPENQSDPPGETELGPIHPPQTTYYSTARSSWNCDGEILHHAAIQVK
;
A
#
# COMPACT_ATOMS: atom_id res chain seq x y z
N ASP A 1 11.75 6.73 -27.15
CA ASP A 1 12.26 7.45 -25.96
C ASP A 1 11.50 8.72 -25.56
N GLY A 2 11.03 9.56 -26.50
CA GLY A 2 10.29 10.80 -26.18
C GLY A 2 9.08 10.61 -25.25
N LEU A 3 8.25 9.59 -25.49
CA LEU A 3 7.04 9.32 -24.68
C LEU A 3 7.34 9.09 -23.20
N SER A 4 8.43 8.39 -22.88
CA SER A 4 8.82 8.09 -21.49
C SER A 4 9.22 9.35 -20.74
N LYS A 5 9.96 10.26 -21.40
CA LYS A 5 10.32 11.57 -20.84
C LYS A 5 9.08 12.46 -20.63
N TYR A 6 8.13 12.43 -21.57
CA TYR A 6 6.90 13.22 -21.47
C TYR A 6 5.98 12.79 -20.32
N VAL A 7 5.82 11.47 -20.09
CA VAL A 7 5.08 10.95 -18.93
C VAL A 7 5.76 11.36 -17.61
N LEU A 8 7.07 11.13 -17.49
CA LEU A 8 7.86 11.56 -16.33
C LEU A 8 7.71 13.06 -16.03
N MET A 9 7.70 13.91 -17.07
CA MET A 9 7.57 15.36 -16.93
C MET A 9 6.14 15.82 -16.59
N LYS A 10 5.10 15.09 -17.04
CA LYS A 10 3.72 15.33 -16.59
C LYS A 10 3.55 14.96 -15.11
N THR A 11 4.03 13.79 -14.70
CA THR A 11 3.99 13.35 -13.29
C THR A 11 4.71 14.35 -12.37
N PHE A 12 5.81 14.97 -12.83
CA PHE A 12 6.55 15.99 -12.08
C PHE A 12 5.74 17.28 -11.79
N LEU A 13 4.80 17.66 -12.66
CA LEU A 13 4.05 18.91 -12.53
C LEU A 13 2.77 18.77 -11.69
N SER A 14 2.16 17.59 -11.65
CA SER A 14 0.90 17.30 -10.92
C SER A 14 1.11 16.42 -9.69
N LEU A 15 2.15 16.68 -8.90
CA LEU A 15 2.42 15.97 -7.64
C LEU A 15 1.40 16.37 -6.57
N ASN A 16 0.30 15.59 -6.52
CA ASN A 16 -0.62 15.55 -5.40
C ASN A 16 -0.06 14.67 -4.28
N TYR A 17 -0.59 14.83 -3.06
CA TYR A 17 -0.24 13.99 -1.92
C TYR A 17 -1.48 13.20 -1.47
N TYR A 18 -1.27 11.91 -1.19
CA TYR A 18 -2.21 11.10 -0.44
C TYR A 18 -1.92 11.32 1.03
N GLU A 19 -2.83 11.99 1.73
CA GLU A 19 -2.74 12.19 3.18
C GLU A 19 -3.63 11.18 3.90
N GLY A 20 -3.08 10.52 4.90
CA GLY A 20 -3.78 9.43 5.59
C GLY A 20 -2.89 8.60 6.49
N THR A 21 -3.48 7.53 7.02
CA THR A 21 -2.80 6.50 7.81
C THR A 21 -2.57 5.27 6.95
N VAL A 22 -1.32 4.82 6.87
CA VAL A 22 -0.97 3.48 6.39
C VAL A 22 -0.76 2.62 7.63
N SER A 23 -1.54 1.55 7.79
CA SER A 23 -1.29 0.55 8.83
C SER A 23 -0.93 -0.77 8.18
N PHE A 24 0.06 -1.49 8.71
CA PHE A 24 0.56 -2.73 8.12
C PHE A 24 1.01 -3.75 9.15
N LEU A 25 0.89 -5.03 8.79
CA LEU A 25 1.40 -6.17 9.54
C LEU A 25 2.73 -6.62 8.90
N PRO A 26 3.89 -6.43 9.55
CA PRO A 26 5.18 -6.88 9.04
C PRO A 26 5.20 -8.38 8.75
N ALA A 27 6.06 -8.81 7.83
CA ALA A 27 6.41 -10.21 7.72
C ALA A 27 7.31 -10.63 8.89
N GLU A 28 7.27 -11.93 9.22
CA GLU A 28 8.15 -12.54 10.22
C GLU A 28 9.62 -12.41 9.80
N ASP A 29 10.55 -12.31 10.76
CA ASP A 29 11.99 -12.08 10.51
C ASP A 29 12.65 -13.15 9.60
N ASN A 30 12.03 -14.33 9.48
CA ASN A 30 12.44 -15.43 8.62
C ASN A 30 12.09 -15.23 7.12
N MET A 31 11.30 -14.20 6.77
CA MET A 31 10.84 -13.90 5.40
C MET A 31 11.78 -12.95 4.63
N GLY A 32 12.92 -12.59 5.22
CA GLY A 32 13.94 -11.74 4.61
C GLY A 32 13.53 -10.26 4.49
N ASN A 33 14.49 -9.44 4.06
CA ASN A 33 14.35 -7.98 3.97
C ASN A 33 14.17 -7.50 2.51
N PRO A 34 13.44 -6.39 2.26
CA PRO A 34 13.40 -5.73 0.95
C PRO A 34 14.77 -5.34 0.37
N ARG A 35 15.76 -5.08 1.23
CA ARG A 35 17.15 -4.77 0.86
C ARG A 35 18.08 -6.00 0.81
N ASP A 36 17.56 -7.21 0.95
CA ASP A 36 18.34 -8.43 0.72
C ASP A 36 18.89 -8.48 -0.71
N LYS A 37 19.88 -9.36 -0.95
CA LYS A 37 20.47 -9.56 -2.28
C LYS A 37 19.91 -10.78 -3.03
N LEU A 38 18.90 -11.44 -2.46
CA LEU A 38 18.30 -12.67 -2.99
C LEU A 38 17.18 -12.35 -3.99
N GLN A 39 17.50 -12.42 -5.28
CA GLN A 39 16.54 -12.20 -6.36
C GLN A 39 15.72 -13.47 -6.66
N CYS A 40 14.40 -13.32 -6.81
CA CYS A 40 13.55 -14.39 -7.31
C CYS A 40 13.81 -14.65 -8.80
N ARG A 41 14.17 -15.89 -9.14
CA ARG A 41 14.42 -16.38 -10.52
C ARG A 41 13.84 -17.79 -10.68
N SER A 42 13.80 -18.32 -11.90
CA SER A 42 13.44 -19.72 -12.14
C SER A 42 14.31 -20.65 -11.27
N GLY A 43 13.68 -21.59 -10.56
CA GLY A 43 14.35 -22.44 -9.58
C GLY A 43 14.58 -21.82 -8.19
N CYS A 44 13.89 -20.72 -7.84
CA CYS A 44 14.03 -20.10 -6.52
C CYS A 44 13.61 -21.05 -5.38
N ARG A 45 14.54 -21.31 -4.45
CA ARG A 45 14.33 -22.19 -3.30
C ARG A 45 13.25 -21.68 -2.33
N VAL A 46 13.10 -20.37 -2.18
CA VAL A 46 12.07 -19.74 -1.32
C VAL A 46 10.68 -20.09 -1.85
N CYS A 47 10.43 -19.85 -3.14
CA CYS A 47 9.16 -20.16 -3.80
C CYS A 47 8.87 -21.67 -3.84
N GLN A 48 9.90 -22.49 -4.11
CA GLN A 48 9.74 -23.95 -4.15
C GLN A 48 9.38 -24.56 -2.79
N HIS A 49 9.94 -24.05 -1.69
CA HIS A 49 9.75 -24.63 -0.35
C HIS A 49 8.33 -24.37 0.23
N LYS A 50 7.59 -23.38 -0.28
CA LYS A 50 6.17 -23.20 0.09
C LYS A 50 5.26 -24.14 -0.70
N GLN A 51 5.48 -24.28 -2.01
CA GLN A 51 4.74 -25.23 -2.84
C GLN A 51 4.81 -26.69 -2.34
N SER A 52 5.91 -27.10 -1.70
CA SER A 52 6.04 -28.44 -1.10
C SER A 52 5.35 -28.59 0.25
N LYS A 53 5.19 -27.52 1.04
CA LYS A 53 4.39 -27.55 2.28
C LYS A 53 2.90 -27.61 1.98
N ASP A 54 2.43 -26.80 1.03
CA ASP A 54 1.02 -26.78 0.65
C ASP A 54 0.56 -28.13 0.06
N LYS A 55 1.45 -28.82 -0.69
CA LYS A 55 1.21 -30.17 -1.21
C LYS A 55 1.31 -31.31 -0.20
N LEU A 56 1.79 -31.06 1.03
CA LEU A 56 1.82 -32.03 2.11
C LEU A 56 0.74 -31.74 3.18
N GLY A 57 -0.12 -30.74 2.94
CA GLY A 57 -1.20 -30.34 3.85
C GLY A 57 -2.46 -31.21 3.80
N GLU A 58 -2.66 -32.03 2.77
CA GLU A 58 -3.88 -32.85 2.60
C GLU A 58 -3.79 -34.28 3.17
N MET A 59 -2.70 -34.65 3.87
CA MET A 59 -2.58 -35.97 4.51
C MET A 59 -1.70 -35.95 5.76
N SER A 60 -2.18 -35.30 6.82
CA SER A 60 -1.87 -35.68 8.22
C SER A 60 -2.76 -34.90 9.20
N GLU A 61 -4.03 -35.29 9.27
CA GLU A 61 -4.80 -35.07 10.50
C GLU A 61 -4.21 -35.90 11.66
N GLU A 62 -4.63 -35.60 12.89
CA GLU A 62 -4.18 -36.24 14.14
C GLU A 62 -2.77 -35.89 14.66
N LYS A 63 -2.63 -34.65 15.17
CA LYS A 63 -2.27 -34.53 16.60
C LYS A 63 -2.72 -33.23 17.26
N GLU A 64 -3.44 -33.39 18.37
CA GLU A 64 -4.05 -32.33 19.17
C GLU A 64 -3.04 -31.28 19.66
N LYS A 65 -3.15 -30.04 19.17
CA LYS A 65 -2.57 -28.85 19.83
C LYS A 65 -3.47 -27.61 19.76
N SER A 66 -4.50 -27.66 20.61
CA SER A 66 -5.06 -26.54 21.38
C SER A 66 -5.55 -25.27 20.65
N ALA A 67 -6.79 -24.87 20.96
CA ALA A 67 -7.38 -23.57 20.62
C ALA A 67 -6.52 -22.34 21.06
N LYS A 68 -5.52 -22.53 21.92
CA LYS A 68 -4.50 -21.52 22.25
C LYS A 68 -3.66 -21.10 21.04
N GLY A 69 -3.42 -21.97 20.06
CA GLY A 69 -2.65 -21.64 18.85
C GLY A 69 -3.36 -20.60 17.98
N THR A 70 -4.65 -20.83 17.70
CA THR A 70 -5.50 -19.90 16.94
C THR A 70 -5.69 -18.58 17.70
N SER A 71 -5.90 -18.64 19.03
CA SER A 71 -6.01 -17.46 19.87
C SER A 71 -4.72 -16.63 19.87
N LEU A 72 -3.54 -17.25 19.97
CA LEU A 72 -2.26 -16.53 19.94
C LEU A 72 -1.97 -15.95 18.55
N ALA A 73 -2.25 -16.68 17.47
CA ALA A 73 -2.12 -16.15 16.11
C ALA A 73 -3.02 -14.92 15.88
N LEU A 74 -4.28 -14.96 16.34
CA LEU A 74 -5.20 -13.83 16.27
C LEU A 74 -4.76 -12.66 17.16
N LEU A 75 -4.21 -12.93 18.36
CA LEU A 75 -3.64 -11.89 19.23
C LEU A 75 -2.40 -11.24 18.60
N LEU A 76 -1.53 -12.01 17.95
CA LEU A 76 -0.36 -11.49 17.22
C LEU A 76 -0.79 -10.70 15.98
N GLU A 77 -1.81 -11.15 15.24
CA GLU A 77 -2.40 -10.34 14.17
C GLU A 77 -3.09 -9.07 14.70
N MET A 78 -3.65 -9.07 15.92
CA MET A 78 -4.31 -7.89 16.49
C MET A 78 -3.31 -6.86 17.05
N HIS A 79 -2.20 -7.30 17.65
CA HIS A 79 -1.19 -6.43 18.26
C HIS A 79 0.05 -6.18 17.38
N GLY A 80 0.19 -6.86 16.25
CA GLY A 80 1.35 -6.73 15.35
C GLY A 80 1.27 -5.61 14.31
N TRP A 81 0.16 -4.87 14.24
CA TRP A 81 0.01 -3.75 13.30
C TRP A 81 0.91 -2.58 13.69
N ASN A 82 1.61 -2.04 12.70
CA ASN A 82 2.36 -0.80 12.78
C ASN A 82 1.59 0.27 12.02
N GLU A 83 1.49 1.48 12.56
CA GLU A 83 0.77 2.59 11.94
C GLU A 83 1.70 3.74 11.58
N ILE A 84 1.52 4.29 10.37
CA ILE A 84 2.25 5.43 9.86
C ILE A 84 1.26 6.44 9.30
N TYR A 85 1.07 7.54 10.03
CA TYR A 85 0.41 8.73 9.50
C TYR A 85 1.36 9.55 8.61
N GLY A 86 0.83 10.19 7.57
CA GLY A 86 1.60 11.20 6.82
C GLY A 86 0.99 11.63 5.48
N LYS A 87 1.77 12.44 4.75
CA LYS A 87 1.51 12.83 3.37
C LYS A 87 2.48 12.08 2.44
N PHE A 88 1.94 11.25 1.56
CA PHE A 88 2.69 10.39 0.64
C PHE A 88 2.53 10.88 -0.79
N ILE A 89 3.63 10.93 -1.55
CA ILE A 89 3.60 11.16 -3.00
C ILE A 89 3.19 9.88 -3.74
N ALA A 90 3.63 8.72 -3.23
CA ALA A 90 3.25 7.41 -3.74
C ALA A 90 3.21 6.38 -2.61
N ILE A 91 2.26 5.45 -2.73
CA ILE A 91 2.12 4.25 -1.91
C ILE A 91 2.06 3.10 -2.92
N ASN A 92 3.07 2.22 -2.92
CA ASN A 92 3.12 1.08 -3.83
C ASN A 92 3.23 -0.22 -3.03
N SER A 93 2.70 -1.30 -3.58
CA SER A 93 2.81 -2.66 -3.06
C SER A 93 3.35 -3.55 -4.18
N ALA A 94 4.43 -4.30 -3.92
CA ALA A 94 5.06 -5.17 -4.90
C ALA A 94 5.31 -6.57 -4.33
N SER A 95 4.46 -7.53 -4.74
CA SER A 95 4.58 -8.97 -4.44
C SER A 95 5.55 -9.72 -5.37
N MET A 96 6.09 -9.01 -6.36
CA MET A 96 7.09 -9.48 -7.31
C MET A 96 8.01 -8.32 -7.66
N SER A 97 9.11 -8.60 -8.36
CA SER A 97 10.10 -7.55 -8.59
C SER A 97 9.64 -6.41 -9.49
N CYS A 98 8.67 -6.64 -10.37
CA CYS A 98 8.26 -5.68 -11.40
C CYS A 98 9.45 -5.24 -12.29
N ALA A 99 10.47 -6.10 -12.44
CA ALA A 99 11.64 -5.84 -13.27
C ALA A 99 11.29 -5.90 -14.76
N CYS A 100 11.81 -4.95 -15.52
CA CYS A 100 11.63 -4.86 -16.97
C CYS A 100 12.88 -4.26 -17.64
N PRO A 101 13.01 -4.23 -18.97
CA PRO A 101 14.18 -3.64 -19.64
C PRO A 101 14.47 -2.17 -19.28
N ARG A 102 13.45 -1.42 -18.81
CA ARG A 102 13.59 -0.03 -18.34
C ARG A 102 13.89 0.11 -16.84
N SER A 103 13.59 -0.90 -16.04
CA SER A 103 13.96 -1.00 -14.61
C SER A 103 14.53 -2.40 -14.36
N PRO A 104 15.83 -2.63 -14.59
CA PRO A 104 16.42 -3.97 -14.61
C PRO A 104 16.44 -4.69 -13.26
N LYS A 105 16.36 -3.95 -12.15
CA LYS A 105 16.16 -4.50 -10.81
C LYS A 105 14.68 -4.56 -10.42
N GLY A 106 13.83 -3.78 -11.07
CA GLY A 106 12.43 -3.61 -10.70
C GLY A 106 12.22 -2.73 -9.48
N LEU A 107 10.97 -2.66 -9.02
CA LEU A 107 10.54 -1.85 -7.88
C LEU A 107 10.86 -2.54 -6.54
N SER A 108 10.81 -3.88 -6.49
CA SER A 108 11.23 -4.71 -5.35
C SER A 108 12.20 -5.83 -5.79
N PRO A 109 13.52 -5.59 -5.81
CA PRO A 109 14.45 -6.55 -6.41
C PRO A 109 14.52 -7.92 -5.72
N SER A 110 13.99 -8.00 -4.49
CA SER A 110 14.12 -9.12 -3.57
C SER A 110 12.76 -9.63 -3.05
N ALA A 111 11.65 -9.30 -3.71
CA ALA A 111 10.38 -9.99 -3.53
C ALA A 111 10.41 -11.39 -4.17
N HIS A 112 9.72 -12.36 -3.54
CA HIS A 112 9.63 -13.74 -3.99
C HIS A 112 8.18 -14.14 -4.27
N LEU A 113 7.96 -14.81 -5.40
CA LEU A 113 6.61 -15.24 -5.79
C LEU A 113 6.05 -16.26 -4.81
N ALA A 114 4.77 -16.10 -4.45
CA ALA A 114 4.03 -16.99 -3.55
C ALA A 114 4.66 -17.18 -2.16
N ASP A 115 5.44 -16.20 -1.67
CA ASP A 115 5.91 -16.22 -0.28
C ASP A 115 4.85 -15.72 0.73
N GLY A 116 3.74 -15.12 0.27
CA GLY A 116 2.69 -14.57 1.11
C GLY A 116 3.06 -13.24 1.75
N THR A 117 3.98 -12.50 1.12
CA THR A 117 4.37 -11.14 1.49
C THR A 117 4.33 -10.20 0.28
N THR A 118 4.44 -8.91 0.56
CA THR A 118 4.62 -7.84 -0.42
C THR A 118 5.54 -6.79 0.15
N ASP A 119 6.32 -6.13 -0.70
CA ASP A 119 7.11 -4.97 -0.30
C ASP A 119 6.24 -3.71 -0.44
N LEU A 120 5.82 -3.17 0.70
CA LEU A 120 5.10 -1.91 0.83
C LEU A 120 6.11 -0.76 0.81
N ILE A 121 6.05 0.06 -0.24
CA ILE A 121 6.99 1.15 -0.52
C ILE A 121 6.25 2.48 -0.36
N LEU A 122 6.65 3.24 0.65
CA LEU A 122 6.07 4.53 1.02
C LEU A 122 7.01 5.66 0.62
N VAL A 123 6.58 6.51 -0.31
CA VAL A 123 7.33 7.69 -0.72
C VAL A 123 6.71 8.91 -0.05
N ARG A 124 7.33 9.39 1.02
CA ARG A 124 6.87 10.59 1.75
C ARG A 124 7.04 11.86 0.93
N LYS A 125 6.37 12.93 1.36
CA LYS A 125 6.56 14.30 0.86
C LYS A 125 8.06 14.68 0.83
N CYS A 126 8.60 14.85 -0.37
CA CYS A 126 9.93 15.38 -0.65
C CYS A 126 9.86 16.48 -1.73
N SER A 127 11.01 17.04 -2.14
CA SER A 127 11.01 18.02 -3.23
C SER A 127 10.72 17.34 -4.58
N ARG A 128 10.13 18.08 -5.53
CA ARG A 128 9.83 17.54 -6.87
C ARG A 128 11.09 17.00 -7.58
N LEU A 129 12.24 17.66 -7.35
CA LEU A 129 13.53 17.25 -7.90
C LEU A 129 14.02 15.96 -7.26
N ASP A 130 13.81 15.76 -5.96
CA ASP A 130 14.20 14.53 -5.26
C ASP A 130 13.32 13.36 -5.64
N PHE A 131 12.01 13.58 -5.80
CA PHE A 131 11.12 12.58 -6.37
C PHE A 131 11.54 12.18 -7.80
N PHE A 132 11.87 13.15 -8.66
CA PHE A 132 12.37 12.85 -10.00
C PHE A 132 13.72 12.13 -10.00
N ARG A 133 14.66 12.49 -9.11
CA ARG A 133 15.93 11.76 -8.89
C ARG A 133 15.67 10.31 -8.47
N HIS A 134 14.70 10.09 -7.58
CA HIS A 134 14.28 8.74 -7.19
C HIS A 134 13.69 7.95 -8.37
N LEU A 135 12.79 8.55 -9.16
CA LEU A 135 12.26 7.94 -10.39
C LEU A 135 13.38 7.57 -11.38
N LEU A 136 14.40 8.42 -11.54
CA LEU A 136 15.57 8.13 -12.37
C LEU A 136 16.45 7.01 -11.80
N ARG A 137 16.58 6.86 -10.46
CA ARG A 137 17.37 5.77 -9.86
C ARG A 137 16.87 4.38 -10.27
N HIS A 138 15.56 4.18 -10.43
CA HIS A 138 15.00 2.92 -10.94
C HIS A 138 15.51 2.53 -12.34
N THR A 139 16.01 3.49 -13.13
CA THR A 139 16.62 3.22 -14.44
C THR A 139 18.12 2.91 -14.37
N ASN A 140 18.77 3.18 -13.23
CA ASN A 140 20.21 3.01 -13.06
C ASN A 140 20.54 1.66 -12.40
N LYS A 141 21.37 0.85 -13.06
CA LYS A 141 21.71 -0.52 -12.64
C LYS A 141 22.50 -0.61 -11.32
N ALA A 142 23.16 0.47 -10.88
CA ALA A 142 24.10 0.41 -9.76
C ALA A 142 23.49 0.76 -8.38
N ALA A 143 22.50 1.65 -8.31
CA ALA A 143 22.02 2.20 -7.03
C ALA A 143 21.12 1.24 -6.23
N ASP A 144 21.02 1.44 -4.91
CA ASP A 144 19.85 1.02 -4.14
C ASP A 144 18.70 2.01 -4.43
N GLN A 145 17.57 1.47 -4.90
CA GLN A 145 16.36 2.25 -5.19
C GLN A 145 15.65 2.75 -3.92
N PHE A 146 15.94 2.15 -2.75
CA PHE A 146 15.41 2.55 -1.45
C PHE A 146 16.36 3.47 -0.66
N ASP A 147 17.54 3.81 -1.19
CA ASP A 147 18.50 4.71 -0.54
C ASP A 147 18.12 6.19 -0.74
N HIS A 148 17.04 6.58 -0.09
CA HIS A 148 16.54 7.95 0.00
C HIS A 148 15.82 8.14 1.35
N SER A 149 16.10 9.25 2.06
CA SER A 149 15.51 9.55 3.38
C SER A 149 13.98 9.74 3.40
N PHE A 150 13.36 9.85 2.23
CA PHE A 150 11.91 9.98 2.04
C PHE A 150 11.27 8.70 1.46
N VAL A 151 12.02 7.60 1.35
CA VAL A 151 11.54 6.30 0.87
C VAL A 151 11.68 5.27 1.98
N GLU A 152 10.55 4.83 2.49
CA GLU A 152 10.46 3.72 3.44
C GLU A 152 9.98 2.47 2.70
N VAL A 153 10.52 1.31 3.07
CA VAL A 153 10.10 0.03 2.52
C VAL A 153 9.97 -1.00 3.63
N HIS A 154 8.83 -1.68 3.67
CA HIS A 154 8.50 -2.69 4.66
C HIS A 154 8.07 -3.95 3.93
N ARG A 155 8.61 -5.12 4.31
CA ARG A 155 8.02 -6.39 3.89
C ARG A 155 6.84 -6.68 4.81
N VAL A 156 5.66 -6.81 4.24
CA VAL A 156 4.40 -6.91 4.97
C VAL A 156 3.59 -8.10 4.47
N ARG A 157 2.73 -8.64 5.33
CA ARG A 157 1.74 -9.65 4.95
C ARG A 157 0.42 -8.98 4.56
N LYS A 158 0.04 -7.92 5.29
CA LYS A 158 -1.21 -7.18 5.12
C LYS A 158 -0.93 -5.69 5.28
N PHE A 159 -1.68 -4.85 4.58
CA PHE A 159 -1.71 -3.42 4.86
C PHE A 159 -3.08 -2.82 4.53
N HIS A 160 -3.39 -1.67 5.13
CA HIS A 160 -4.45 -0.80 4.66
C HIS A 160 -3.97 0.64 4.58
N PHE A 161 -4.58 1.41 3.68
CA PHE A 161 -4.48 2.86 3.67
C PHE A 161 -5.86 3.45 3.93
N GLN A 162 -5.92 4.38 4.87
CA GLN A 162 -7.11 5.17 5.18
C GLN A 162 -6.81 6.66 4.91
N PRO A 163 -7.46 7.30 3.92
CA PRO A 163 -7.28 8.73 3.66
C PRO A 163 -7.81 9.59 4.81
N THR A 164 -7.15 10.73 5.04
CA THR A 164 -7.67 11.80 5.90
C THR A 164 -8.71 12.60 5.13
N PHE A 165 -9.98 12.48 5.51
CA PHE A 165 -11.02 13.36 4.99
C PHE A 165 -11.02 14.67 5.80
N GLN A 166 -10.69 15.78 5.15
CA GLN A 166 -10.85 17.10 5.74
C GLN A 166 -12.32 17.51 5.60
N GLU A 167 -13.05 17.54 6.72
CA GLU A 167 -14.35 18.22 6.77
C GLU A 167 -14.13 19.70 6.44
N LEU A 168 -14.72 20.15 5.33
CA LEU A 168 -14.87 21.57 5.07
C LEU A 168 -15.98 22.07 5.99
N VAL A 169 -15.59 22.59 7.16
CA VAL A 169 -16.49 23.34 8.04
C VAL A 169 -17.05 24.50 7.24
N SER A 170 -18.32 24.41 6.83
CA SER A 170 -18.98 25.50 6.14
C SER A 170 -19.22 26.63 7.16
N PRO A 171 -18.71 27.84 6.95
CA PRO A 171 -19.27 29.00 7.63
C PRO A 171 -20.69 29.25 7.11
N GLU A 172 -21.48 29.94 7.92
CA GLU A 172 -22.84 30.44 7.68
C GLU A 172 -24.01 29.55 8.17
N ASN A 173 -24.49 29.90 9.37
CA ASN A 173 -25.91 30.21 9.57
C ASN A 173 -26.07 31.15 10.78
N GLN A 174 -25.87 32.45 10.56
CA GLN A 174 -26.44 33.49 11.41
C GLN A 174 -27.76 33.91 10.77
N SER A 175 -28.89 33.48 11.33
CA SER A 175 -30.23 33.98 11.00
C SER A 175 -31.18 33.64 12.15
N ASP A 176 -31.85 34.66 12.68
CA ASP A 176 -32.78 34.60 13.82
C ASP A 176 -34.22 34.16 13.40
N PRO A 177 -35.15 33.89 14.35
CA PRO A 177 -36.30 32.99 14.17
C PRO A 177 -37.66 33.71 13.97
N PRO A 178 -38.85 33.06 14.12
CA PRO A 178 -39.35 31.82 13.51
C PRO A 178 -40.71 32.02 12.78
N GLY A 179 -41.19 31.02 12.03
CA GLY A 179 -42.55 31.01 11.46
C GLY A 179 -43.10 29.61 11.16
N GLU A 180 -44.39 29.40 11.40
CA GLU A 180 -45.13 28.13 11.23
C GLU A 180 -45.89 28.11 9.88
N THR A 181 -46.42 27.00 9.33
CA THR A 181 -46.55 25.59 9.77
C THR A 181 -46.45 24.69 8.50
N GLU A 182 -46.14 23.39 8.52
CA GLU A 182 -47.05 22.23 8.67
C GLU A 182 -46.28 20.90 8.42
N LEU A 183 -46.94 19.75 8.63
CA LEU A 183 -46.34 18.41 8.73
C LEU A 183 -45.84 17.79 7.41
N GLY A 184 -44.67 17.14 7.48
CA GLY A 184 -44.17 16.20 6.48
C GLY A 184 -43.29 15.10 7.12
N PRO A 185 -43.20 13.87 6.55
CA PRO A 185 -42.43 12.79 7.16
C PRO A 185 -40.93 13.08 7.23
N ILE A 186 -40.32 12.89 8.41
CA ILE A 186 -38.90 13.10 8.65
C ILE A 186 -38.09 11.97 7.98
N HIS A 187 -37.73 12.19 6.72
CA HIS A 187 -36.57 11.53 6.13
C HIS A 187 -35.33 12.38 6.45
N PRO A 188 -34.32 11.88 7.19
CA PRO A 188 -33.05 12.59 7.28
C PRO A 188 -32.47 12.67 5.86
N PRO A 189 -32.04 13.86 5.39
CA PRO A 189 -31.42 13.96 4.08
C PRO A 189 -30.15 13.11 4.10
N GLN A 190 -30.14 12.02 3.33
CA GLN A 190 -28.93 11.22 3.07
C GLN A 190 -27.99 11.98 2.11
N THR A 191 -27.63 13.21 2.50
CA THR A 191 -26.58 13.97 1.86
C THR A 191 -25.26 13.36 2.29
N THR A 192 -24.90 12.24 1.65
CA THR A 192 -23.55 11.69 1.71
C THR A 192 -22.62 12.67 1.01
N TYR A 193 -22.21 13.71 1.73
CA TYR A 193 -21.27 14.73 1.28
C TYR A 193 -19.85 14.14 1.27
N TYR A 194 -19.68 13.06 0.50
CA TYR A 194 -18.37 12.49 0.20
C TYR A 194 -17.55 13.58 -0.48
N SER A 195 -16.55 14.07 0.25
CA SER A 195 -15.55 14.99 -0.27
C SER A 195 -15.06 14.50 -1.63
N THR A 196 -15.09 15.39 -2.63
CA THR A 196 -14.90 15.08 -4.05
C THR A 196 -13.46 14.71 -4.43
N ALA A 197 -12.62 14.39 -3.45
CA ALA A 197 -11.28 13.84 -3.60
C ALA A 197 -11.32 12.41 -4.19
N ARG A 198 -11.54 12.32 -5.51
CA ARG A 198 -11.49 11.07 -6.29
C ARG A 198 -10.05 10.57 -6.42
N SER A 199 -9.53 9.90 -5.39
CA SER A 199 -8.36 9.04 -5.51
C SER A 199 -8.72 7.69 -6.15
N SER A 200 -7.74 7.01 -6.73
CA SER A 200 -7.92 5.67 -7.30
C SER A 200 -6.60 4.90 -7.25
N TRP A 201 -6.70 3.57 -7.13
CA TRP A 201 -5.54 2.67 -7.13
C TRP A 201 -5.36 2.05 -8.51
N ASN A 202 -4.11 1.82 -8.91
CA ASN A 202 -3.80 0.95 -10.04
C ASN A 202 -3.39 -0.43 -9.50
N CYS A 203 -4.10 -1.47 -9.94
CA CYS A 203 -3.85 -2.86 -9.57
C CYS A 203 -3.60 -3.65 -10.85
N ASP A 204 -2.33 -3.95 -11.13
CA ASP A 204 -1.86 -4.70 -12.31
C ASP A 204 -2.40 -4.21 -13.67
N GLY A 205 -2.73 -2.91 -13.77
CA GLY A 205 -3.29 -2.26 -14.96
C GLY A 205 -4.76 -1.84 -14.82
N GLU A 206 -5.52 -2.45 -13.91
CA GLU A 206 -6.90 -2.08 -13.61
C GLU A 206 -6.96 -0.85 -12.67
N ILE A 207 -8.07 -0.10 -12.69
CA ILE A 207 -8.25 1.10 -11.88
C ILE A 207 -9.40 0.90 -10.87
N LEU A 208 -9.07 0.94 -9.58
CA LEU A 208 -10.04 0.86 -8.50
C LEU A 208 -10.41 2.27 -8.01
N HIS A 209 -11.68 2.65 -8.16
CA HIS A 209 -12.18 3.99 -7.79
C HIS A 209 -12.52 4.13 -6.30
N HIS A 210 -11.64 3.63 -5.43
CA HIS A 210 -11.77 3.71 -3.97
C HIS A 210 -10.58 4.48 -3.38
N ALA A 211 -10.83 5.22 -2.31
CA ALA A 211 -9.78 6.00 -1.65
C ALA A 211 -9.02 5.18 -0.61
N ALA A 212 -9.75 4.52 0.29
CA ALA A 212 -9.20 3.49 1.15
C ALA A 212 -8.94 2.20 0.36
N ILE A 213 -7.94 1.43 0.77
CA ILE A 213 -7.66 0.07 0.27
C ILE A 213 -7.21 -0.83 1.42
N GLN A 214 -7.56 -2.11 1.36
CA GLN A 214 -7.04 -3.16 2.23
C GLN A 214 -6.46 -4.29 1.36
N VAL A 215 -5.23 -4.71 1.68
CA VAL A 215 -4.54 -5.85 1.07
C VAL A 215 -4.28 -6.89 2.16
N LYS A 216 -4.52 -8.16 1.85
CA LYS A 216 -4.56 -9.29 2.79
C LYS A 216 -3.61 -10.42 2.40
#